data_AF-A0A4D6HAQ7-F1
#
_entry.id   AF-A0A4D6HAQ7-F1
#
_cell.length_a   1.000
_cell.length_b   1.000
_cell.length_c   1.000
_cell.angle_alpha   90.00
_cell.angle_beta   90.00
_cell.angle_gamma   90.00
#
_symmetry.space_group_name_H-M   'P 1'
#
loop_
_entity.id
_entity.type
_entity.pdbx_description
1 polymer ?
#
loop_
_entity_poly.entity_id
_entity_poly.type
_entity_poly.pdbx_seq_one_letter_code
_entity_poly.pdbx_strand_id
1 'polypeptide(L)'
;MQAKPEYRDRDDAEVAVLDALADRGDEGMTIFELRSHVDQDIDSLESALAELKSDDLITVDDADERTVIIPDEDVIGPDQPDDDSLFDQLRRKFPF
;
A
#
# COMPACT_ATOMS: atom_id res chain seq x y z
N MET A 1 5.66 3.14 9.66
CA MET A 1 6.40 3.37 8.40
C MET A 1 5.51 4.23 7.53
N GLN A 2 5.98 4.73 6.39
CA GLN A 2 5.15 5.60 5.54
C GLN A 2 5.29 5.20 4.06
N ALA A 3 4.34 5.65 3.25
CA ALA A 3 4.50 5.59 1.80
C ALA A 3 5.79 6.34 1.41
N LYS A 4 6.62 5.71 0.57
CA LYS A 4 7.90 6.29 0.17
C LYS A 4 7.71 7.64 -0.56
N PRO A 5 8.71 8.55 -0.53
CA PRO A 5 8.61 9.88 -1.11
C PRO A 5 8.19 9.90 -2.59
N GLU A 6 8.61 8.91 -3.38
CA GLU A 6 8.23 8.79 -4.80
C GLU A 6 6.73 8.59 -5.03
N TYR A 7 5.98 8.13 -4.03
CA TYR A 7 4.53 7.93 -4.11
C TYR A 7 3.72 9.07 -3.49
N ARG A 8 4.39 10.14 -3.02
CA ARG A 8 3.75 11.32 -2.43
C ARG A 8 3.21 12.31 -3.46
N ASP A 9 3.65 12.23 -4.72
CA ASP A 9 3.14 13.02 -5.85
C ASP A 9 1.97 12.29 -6.54
N ARG A 10 1.01 11.84 -5.75
CA ARG A 10 -0.21 11.14 -6.16
C ARG A 10 -1.44 11.88 -5.62
N ASP A 11 -2.63 11.43 -6.00
CA ASP A 11 -3.86 11.97 -5.43
C ASP A 11 -3.85 11.83 -3.89
N ASP A 12 -4.43 12.83 -3.21
CA ASP A 12 -4.46 12.88 -1.74
C ASP A 12 -5.10 11.62 -1.14
N ALA A 13 -6.11 11.04 -1.81
CA ALA A 13 -6.75 9.81 -1.37
C ALA A 13 -5.82 8.59 -1.51
N GLU A 14 -5.05 8.50 -2.59
CA GLU A 14 -4.06 7.44 -2.80
C GLU A 14 -2.96 7.48 -1.74
N VAL A 15 -2.41 8.67 -1.47
CA VAL A 15 -1.36 8.87 -0.45
C VAL A 15 -1.91 8.50 0.94
N ALA A 16 -3.13 8.93 1.26
CA ALA A 16 -3.76 8.62 2.55
C ALA A 16 -3.98 7.10 2.74
N VAL A 17 -4.38 6.38 1.68
CA VAL A 17 -4.51 4.92 1.72
C VAL A 17 -3.16 4.25 1.95
N LEU A 18 -2.12 4.66 1.21
CA LEU A 18 -0.78 4.08 1.38
C LEU A 18 -0.21 4.34 2.78
N ASP A 19 -0.42 5.53 3.33
CA ASP A 19 -0.01 5.85 4.70
C ASP A 19 -0.76 4.99 5.75
N ALA A 20 -2.08 4.82 5.59
CA ALA A 20 -2.85 3.95 6.48
C ALA A 20 -2.37 2.50 6.42
N LEU A 21 -2.09 1.98 5.23
CA LEU A 21 -1.53 0.65 5.04
C LEU A 21 -0.10 0.52 5.61
N ALA A 22 0.71 1.56 5.49
CA ALA A 22 2.08 1.60 6.02
C ALA A 22 2.16 1.46 7.55
N ASP A 23 1.12 1.91 8.26
CA ASP A 23 1.01 1.79 9.71
C ASP A 23 0.76 0.34 10.16
N ARG A 24 0.19 -0.50 9.29
CA ARG A 24 -0.18 -1.89 9.59
C ARG A 24 0.68 -2.93 8.86
N GLY A 25 1.37 -2.53 7.80
CA GLY A 25 2.28 -3.38 7.03
C GLY A 25 1.60 -4.64 6.50
N ASP A 26 2.25 -5.79 6.68
CA ASP A 26 1.81 -7.09 6.15
C ASP A 26 0.50 -7.60 6.76
N GLU A 27 0.03 -7.06 7.89
CA GLU A 27 -1.28 -7.41 8.44
C GLU A 27 -2.43 -6.84 7.58
N GLY A 28 -2.16 -5.74 6.86
CA GLY A 28 -3.11 -5.10 5.96
C GLY A 28 -4.35 -4.53 6.65
N MET A 29 -5.29 -4.04 5.84
CA MET A 29 -6.57 -3.51 6.31
C MET A 29 -7.70 -3.97 5.41
N THR A 30 -8.86 -4.25 5.99
CA THR A 30 -10.10 -4.39 5.24
C THR A 30 -10.54 -3.03 4.69
N ILE A 31 -11.38 -3.03 3.65
CA ILE A 31 -11.98 -1.80 3.09
C ILE A 31 -12.70 -0.98 4.18
N PHE A 32 -13.36 -1.65 5.12
CA PHE A 32 -14.08 -0.98 6.21
C PHE A 32 -13.13 -0.27 7.18
N GLU A 33 -11.97 -0.85 7.47
CA GLU A 33 -10.94 -0.23 8.31
C GLU A 33 -10.26 0.94 7.59
N LEU A 34 -9.99 0.81 6.29
CA LEU A 34 -9.47 1.92 5.47
C LEU A 34 -10.44 3.10 5.49
N ARG A 35 -11.74 2.85 5.32
CA ARG A 35 -12.76 3.89 5.39
C ARG A 35 -12.81 4.62 6.74
N SER A 36 -12.42 3.95 7.84
CA SER A 36 -12.40 4.61 9.16
C SER A 36 -11.13 5.43 9.41
N HIS A 37 -10.05 5.15 8.67
CA HIS A 37 -8.75 5.81 8.81
C HIS A 37 -8.55 6.95 7.81
N VAL A 38 -9.06 6.77 6.60
CA VAL A 38 -8.96 7.73 5.51
C VAL A 38 -10.20 8.63 5.53
N ASP A 39 -10.01 9.92 5.80
CA ASP A 39 -11.08 10.93 5.80
C ASP A 39 -11.46 11.34 4.37
N GLN A 40 -11.90 10.35 3.57
CA GLN A 40 -12.35 10.51 2.20
C GLN A 40 -13.73 9.85 2.03
N ASP A 41 -14.49 10.30 1.04
CA ASP A 41 -15.73 9.65 0.68
C ASP A 41 -15.50 8.28 0.01
N ILE A 42 -16.58 7.51 -0.15
CA ILE A 42 -16.50 6.13 -0.68
C ILE A 42 -16.03 6.12 -2.14
N ASP A 43 -16.48 7.07 -2.96
CA ASP A 43 -16.15 7.10 -4.39
C ASP A 43 -14.67 7.45 -4.59
N SER A 44 -14.15 8.39 -3.79
CA SER A 44 -12.73 8.76 -3.75
C SER A 44 -11.86 7.59 -3.25
N LEU A 45 -12.29 6.89 -2.20
CA LEU A 45 -11.59 5.72 -1.68
C LEU A 45 -11.56 4.57 -2.71
N GLU A 46 -12.68 4.27 -3.37
CA GLU A 46 -12.75 3.23 -4.39
C GLU A 46 -11.88 3.56 -5.60
N SER A 47 -11.89 4.82 -6.04
CA SER A 47 -11.04 5.29 -7.14
C SER A 47 -9.55 5.14 -6.79
N ALA A 48 -9.15 5.59 -5.61
CA ALA A 48 -7.77 5.45 -5.13
C ALA A 48 -7.35 3.97 -5.06
N LEU A 49 -8.20 3.09 -4.54
CA LEU A 49 -7.91 1.65 -4.50
C LEU A 49 -7.78 1.04 -5.89
N ALA A 50 -8.59 1.48 -6.86
CA ALA A 50 -8.51 1.01 -8.23
C ALA A 50 -7.20 1.44 -8.91
N GLU A 51 -6.81 2.71 -8.78
CA GLU A 51 -5.56 3.25 -9.35
C GLU A 51 -4.32 2.61 -8.71
N LEU A 52 -4.27 2.55 -7.37
CA LEU A 52 -3.18 1.89 -6.64
C LEU A 52 -3.06 0.40 -7.02
N LYS A 53 -4.19 -0.28 -7.25
CA LYS A 53 -4.18 -1.68 -7.68
C LYS A 53 -3.71 -1.83 -9.13
N SER A 54 -4.10 -0.91 -10.01
CA SER A 54 -3.68 -0.87 -11.41
C SER A 54 -2.17 -0.63 -11.55
N ASP A 55 -1.62 0.16 -10.63
CA ASP A 55 -0.18 0.48 -10.57
C ASP A 55 0.65 -0.56 -9.79
N ASP A 56 0.05 -1.70 -9.42
CA ASP A 56 0.67 -2.79 -8.65
C ASP A 56 1.25 -2.34 -7.29
N LEU A 57 0.70 -1.27 -6.68
CA LEU A 57 1.17 -0.73 -5.40
C LEU A 57 0.50 -1.38 -4.19
N ILE A 58 -0.63 -2.06 -4.40
CA ILE A 58 -1.36 -2.80 -3.37
C ILE A 58 -1.76 -4.18 -3.88
N THR A 59 -1.94 -5.10 -2.95
CA THR A 59 -2.51 -6.42 -3.22
C THR A 59 -3.67 -6.70 -2.30
N VAL A 60 -4.62 -7.50 -2.80
CA VAL A 60 -5.75 -8.02 -2.05
C VAL A 60 -5.43 -9.46 -1.70
N ASP A 61 -5.48 -9.79 -0.42
CA ASP A 61 -5.24 -11.13 0.10
C ASP A 61 -6.44 -11.61 0.91
N ASP A 62 -6.70 -12.91 0.87
CA ASP A 62 -7.75 -13.58 1.65
C ASP A 62 -7.09 -14.26 2.85
N ALA A 63 -6.75 -13.46 3.85
CA ALA A 63 -6.13 -13.91 5.09
C ALA A 63 -7.21 -14.24 6.15
N ASP A 64 -7.16 -15.43 6.74
CA ASP A 64 -8.00 -15.83 7.89
C ASP A 64 -9.49 -15.44 7.74
N GLU A 65 -10.11 -15.88 6.65
CA GLU A 65 -11.54 -15.69 6.35
C GLU A 65 -11.97 -14.24 6.07
N ARG A 66 -11.03 -13.30 5.93
CA ARG A 66 -11.29 -11.90 5.58
C ARG A 66 -10.43 -11.43 4.41
N THR A 67 -11.05 -10.65 3.53
CA THR A 67 -10.35 -9.98 2.44
C THR A 67 -9.68 -8.71 2.97
N VAL A 68 -8.36 -8.66 2.91
CA VAL A 68 -7.53 -7.53 3.35
C VAL A 68 -6.75 -6.95 2.18
N ILE A 69 -6.42 -5.67 2.28
CA ILE A 69 -5.57 -4.95 1.36
C ILE A 69 -4.23 -4.74 2.05
N ILE A 70 -3.14 -5.08 1.38
CA ILE A 70 -1.77 -4.90 1.85
C ILE A 70 -0.99 -4.03 0.86
N PRO A 71 -0.05 -3.21 1.32
CA PRO A 71 0.85 -2.50 0.43
C PRO A 71 1.85 -3.49 -0.19
N ASP A 72 2.31 -3.21 -1.41
CA ASP A 72 3.40 -4.00 -1.99
C ASP A 72 4.72 -3.71 -1.23
N GLU A 73 5.62 -4.69 -1.25
CA GLU A 73 6.81 -4.77 -0.39
C GLU A 73 7.74 -3.57 -0.60
N ASP A 74 7.73 -3.03 -1.82
CA ASP A 74 8.57 -1.91 -2.23
C ASP A 74 7.91 -0.53 -2.04
N VAL A 75 6.65 -0.46 -1.59
CA VAL A 75 5.89 0.80 -1.52
C VAL A 75 6.07 1.53 -0.19
N ILE A 76 6.33 0.75 0.87
CA ILE A 76 6.52 1.26 2.22
C ILE A 76 8.00 1.27 2.56
N GLY A 77 8.48 2.36 3.16
CA GLY A 77 9.88 2.48 3.55
C GLY A 77 10.11 3.46 4.69
N PRO A 78 11.35 3.53 5.20
CA PRO A 78 11.77 4.66 6.00
C PRO A 78 11.65 5.95 5.18
N ASP A 79 11.37 7.06 5.86
CA ASP A 79 11.24 8.40 5.25
C ASP A 79 12.57 8.91 4.63
N GLN A 80 13.67 8.16 4.79
CA GLN A 80 14.97 8.40 4.18
C GLN A 80 15.31 7.25 3.22
N PRO A 81 15.78 7.53 1.99
CA PRO A 81 16.04 6.49 1.00
C PRO A 81 17.29 5.67 1.37
N ASP A 82 17.10 4.37 1.63
CA ASP A 82 18.18 3.38 1.65
C ASP A 82 18.16 2.62 0.32
N ASP A 83 19.12 2.95 -0.55
CA ASP A 83 19.29 2.45 -1.94
C ASP A 83 19.51 0.91 -2.05
N ASP A 84 19.69 0.19 -0.95
CA ASP A 84 20.12 -1.22 -0.96
C ASP A 84 18.97 -2.26 -0.96
N SER A 85 17.75 -1.90 -0.51
CA SER A 85 16.68 -2.91 -0.32
C SER A 85 15.97 -3.34 -1.61
N LEU A 86 16.05 -2.53 -2.68
CA LEU A 86 15.32 -2.72 -3.93
C LEU A 86 15.81 -3.93 -4.75
N PHE A 87 17.10 -4.28 -4.64
CA PHE A 87 17.72 -5.30 -5.48
C PHE A 87 17.62 -6.71 -4.90
N ASP A 88 17.54 -6.84 -3.57
CA ASP A 88 17.46 -8.14 -2.88
C ASP A 88 16.04 -8.71 -2.88
N GLN A 89 15.02 -7.85 -2.94
CA GLN A 89 13.60 -8.24 -2.90
C GLN A 89 13.13 -8.82 -4.25
N LEU A 90 13.47 -8.16 -5.37
CA LEU A 90 13.19 -8.65 -6.74
C LEU A 90 13.81 -10.03 -7.03
N ARG A 91 14.97 -10.33 -6.42
CA ARG A 91 15.63 -11.63 -6.56
C ARG A 91 14.87 -12.78 -5.89
N ARG A 92 14.04 -12.49 -4.88
CA ARG A 92 13.26 -13.51 -4.15
C ARG A 92 12.01 -13.94 -4.91
N LYS A 93 11.41 -13.03 -5.70
CA LYS A 93 10.18 -13.26 -6.47
C LYS A 93 10.43 -14.02 -7.79
N PHE A 94 11.66 -14.02 -8.32
CA PHE A 94 12.07 -14.80 -9.49
C PHE A 94 13.36 -15.61 -9.25
N PRO A 95 13.27 -16.81 -8.62
CA PRO A 95 14.39 -17.74 -8.59
C PRO A 95 14.54 -18.41 -9.97
N PHE A 96 15.61 -18.08 -10.69
CA PHE A 96 16.11 -18.89 -11.81
C PHE A 96 17.19 -19.85 -11.35
#